data_AF-A0A2M7WQ07-F1
#
_entry.id   AF-A0A2M7WQ07-F1
#
_cell.length_a   1.000
_cell.length_b   1.000
_cell.length_c   1.000
_cell.angle_alpha   90.00
_cell.angle_beta   90.00
_cell.angle_gamma   90.00
#
_symmetry.space_group_name_H-M   'P 1'
#
loop_
_entity.id
_entity.type
_entity.pdbx_description
1 polymer ?
#
loop_
_entity_poly.entity_id
_entity_poly.type
_entity_poly.pdbx_seq_one_letter_code
_entity_poly.pdbx_strand_id
1 'polypeptide(L)'
;QREKLLPAMVALKKVADTHQLSLIEDEAMLALARLWTRIDEPSADKLHSPALQAYARAALSHDARIAQSASDEGAHWLHKSLQEMLNREMWLKAVSIWQQYPQLRPESLSSQDLRLGVAHAMRMLMLFAAAEELLDELYRDNGSNIRGQRAKMELAKLWMDRQDKDGVEKIMRWLNRNEFTIYRPEMLVTVARIQFIHKQHEAARQTIDTVNAGDIAAESRASYWQIKAEISESLKLWHGAATAWGEYRDSSGADVVAGLKNQARSQFEAEEFAEARKLYSAMGETERDASWFYHMALCELKTGEIAQGTERLQKLATQSDAGTYSSLAKLALADQQANTLLGEKP
;
A
#
# COMPACT_ATOMS: atom_id res chain seq x y z
N GLN A 1 20.92 39.56 -7.95
CA GLN A 1 19.91 39.87 -6.90
C GLN A 1 19.89 38.81 -5.78
N ARG A 2 19.98 37.51 -6.10
CA ARG A 2 20.09 36.39 -5.13
C ARG A 2 21.25 36.52 -4.12
N GLU A 3 22.43 36.96 -4.56
CA GLU A 3 23.63 37.12 -3.71
C GLU A 3 23.53 38.26 -2.68
N LYS A 4 22.64 39.25 -2.90
CA LYS A 4 22.44 40.36 -1.95
C LYS A 4 21.37 40.07 -0.89
N LEU A 5 20.49 39.10 -1.15
CA LEU A 5 19.37 38.75 -0.26
C LEU A 5 19.80 37.80 0.86
N LEU A 6 20.68 36.85 0.57
CA LEU A 6 21.18 35.86 1.56
C LEU A 6 21.80 36.50 2.82
N PRO A 7 22.70 37.51 2.70
CA PRO A 7 23.28 38.17 3.88
C PRO A 7 22.25 38.95 4.70
N ALA A 8 21.29 39.60 4.04
CA ALA A 8 20.22 40.34 4.70
C ALA A 8 19.28 39.41 5.48
N MET A 9 18.99 38.23 4.93
CA MET A 9 18.16 37.21 5.57
C MET A 9 18.85 36.58 6.79
N VAL A 10 20.17 36.36 6.73
CA VAL A 10 20.97 35.88 7.88
C VAL A 10 21.02 36.94 8.98
N ALA A 11 21.15 38.22 8.64
CA ALA A 11 21.13 39.31 9.60
C ALA A 11 19.76 39.46 10.30
N LEU A 12 18.66 39.39 9.54
CA LEU A 12 17.30 39.45 10.08
C LEU A 12 17.00 38.26 11.01
N LYS A 13 17.45 37.05 10.65
CA LYS A 13 17.35 35.87 11.51
C LYS A 13 18.12 36.06 12.83
N LYS A 14 19.35 36.57 12.76
CA LYS A 14 20.19 36.80 13.94
C LYS A 14 19.60 37.84 14.89
N VAL A 15 19.00 38.90 14.36
CA VAL A 15 18.30 39.92 15.17
C VAL A 15 17.09 39.32 15.86
N ALA A 16 16.24 38.61 15.11
CA ALA A 16 15.04 37.99 15.64
C ALA A 16 15.34 36.91 16.71
N ASP A 17 16.46 36.20 16.63
CA ASP A 17 16.82 35.16 17.61
C ASP A 17 17.32 35.73 18.96
N THR A 18 17.57 37.05 19.07
CA THR A 18 18.16 37.69 20.26
C THR A 18 17.22 38.50 21.17
N HIS A 19 16.00 38.82 20.75
CA HIS A 19 15.06 39.60 21.56
C HIS A 19 13.72 38.89 21.77
N GLN A 20 13.16 39.02 22.98
CA GLN A 20 11.80 38.60 23.30
C GLN A 20 10.83 39.34 22.36
N LEU A 21 10.07 38.57 21.60
CA LEU A 21 9.32 38.96 20.40
C LEU A 21 8.67 40.34 20.52
N SER A 22 9.31 41.33 19.89
CA SER A 22 8.66 42.62 19.65
C SER A 22 7.68 42.49 18.47
N LEU A 23 6.62 43.28 18.45
CA LEU A 23 5.67 43.41 17.34
C LEU A 23 6.35 43.51 15.95
N ILE A 24 7.50 44.19 15.91
CA ILE A 24 8.30 44.40 14.70
C ILE A 24 8.94 43.10 14.21
N GLU A 25 9.35 42.21 15.11
CA GLU A 25 9.95 40.92 14.75
C GLU A 25 8.90 39.94 14.24
N ASP A 26 7.70 39.94 14.81
CA ASP A 26 6.58 39.12 14.34
C ASP A 26 6.14 39.58 12.93
N GLU A 27 6.08 40.90 12.70
CA GLU A 27 5.82 41.46 11.38
C GLU A 27 6.94 41.13 10.38
N ALA A 28 8.20 41.21 10.81
CA ALA A 28 9.35 40.83 10.00
C ALA A 28 9.33 39.33 9.66
N MET A 29 8.91 38.47 10.58
CA MET A 29 8.76 37.03 10.35
C MET A 29 7.64 36.73 9.35
N LEU A 30 6.49 37.42 9.45
CA LEU A 30 5.42 37.30 8.46
C LEU A 30 5.89 37.78 7.07
N ALA A 31 6.61 38.91 7.00
CA ALA A 31 7.16 39.39 5.74
C ALA A 31 8.22 38.43 5.15
N LEU A 32 9.07 37.85 6.00
CA LEU A 32 10.07 36.85 5.61
C LEU A 32 9.39 35.58 5.08
N ALA A 33 8.31 35.13 5.71
CA ALA A 33 7.53 33.98 5.26
C ALA A 33 6.94 34.22 3.86
N ARG A 34 6.31 35.37 3.64
CA ARG A 34 5.78 35.80 2.32
C ARG A 34 6.88 35.86 1.27
N LEU A 35 8.06 36.38 1.61
CA LEU A 35 9.21 36.40 0.70
C LEU A 35 9.66 34.99 0.34
N TRP A 36 9.78 34.10 1.32
CA TRP A 36 10.15 32.70 1.07
C TRP A 36 9.14 32.00 0.16
N THR A 37 7.83 32.19 0.32
CA THR A 37 6.83 31.58 -0.59
C THR A 37 6.94 32.02 -2.05
N ARG A 38 7.56 33.17 -2.32
CA ARG A 38 7.79 33.67 -3.70
C ARG A 38 9.08 33.14 -4.31
N ILE A 39 10.05 32.76 -3.49
CA ILE A 39 11.39 32.31 -3.91
C ILE A 39 11.47 30.78 -3.89
N ASP A 40 10.83 30.16 -2.90
CA ASP A 40 10.76 28.73 -2.72
C ASP A 40 9.54 28.25 -3.51
N GLU A 41 9.77 27.59 -4.65
CA GLU A 41 8.75 26.70 -5.16
C GLU A 41 8.50 25.62 -4.10
N PRO A 42 7.23 25.26 -3.82
CA PRO A 42 6.96 24.09 -3.01
C PRO A 42 7.62 22.93 -3.74
N SER A 43 8.73 22.47 -3.16
CA SER A 43 9.59 21.43 -3.69
C SER A 43 9.54 20.34 -2.66
N ALA A 44 9.05 19.17 -3.06
CA ALA A 44 8.90 18.01 -2.20
C ALA A 44 10.25 17.50 -1.63
N ASP A 45 11.38 18.04 -2.10
CA ASP A 45 12.72 17.62 -1.67
C ASP A 45 13.18 18.25 -0.35
N LYS A 46 12.66 19.42 0.04
CA LYS A 46 13.14 20.12 1.24
C LYS A 46 12.34 19.73 2.49
N LEU A 47 12.97 18.94 3.37
CA LEU A 47 12.47 18.64 4.73
C LEU A 47 12.30 19.89 5.60
N HIS A 48 13.06 20.94 5.33
CA HIS A 48 12.96 22.22 5.99
C HIS A 48 12.39 23.24 5.00
N SER A 49 11.11 23.57 5.15
CA SER A 49 10.51 24.71 4.45
C SER A 49 10.73 25.98 5.28
N PRO A 50 11.61 26.91 4.87
CA PRO A 50 11.86 28.13 5.62
C PRO A 50 10.61 29.02 5.70
N ALA A 51 9.72 28.93 4.71
CA ALA A 51 8.43 29.60 4.71
C ALA A 51 7.54 29.12 5.85
N LEU A 52 7.36 27.79 6.01
CA LEU A 52 6.55 27.23 7.09
C LEU A 52 7.13 27.57 8.47
N GLN A 53 8.45 27.52 8.63
CA GLN A 53 9.08 27.91 9.90
C GLN A 53 8.82 29.38 10.25
N ALA A 54 8.89 30.28 9.27
CA ALA A 54 8.63 31.71 9.49
C ALA A 54 7.15 31.99 9.80
N TYR A 55 6.21 31.38 9.06
CA TYR A 55 4.77 31.46 9.38
C TYR A 55 4.46 30.88 10.77
N ALA A 56 5.04 29.73 11.10
CA ALA A 56 4.84 29.06 12.38
C ALA A 56 5.27 29.90 13.58
N ARG A 57 6.33 30.72 13.40
CA ARG A 57 6.80 31.67 14.41
C ARG A 57 5.88 32.88 14.50
N ALA A 58 5.50 33.48 13.37
CA ALA A 58 4.61 34.64 13.33
C ALA A 58 3.18 34.31 13.83
N ALA A 59 2.72 33.07 13.66
CA ALA A 59 1.42 32.59 14.16
C ALA A 59 1.33 32.55 15.69
N LEU A 60 2.46 32.60 16.40
CA LEU A 60 2.52 32.66 17.86
C LEU A 60 2.63 34.11 18.39
N SER A 61 2.46 35.11 17.52
CA SER A 61 2.49 36.52 17.90
C SER A 61 1.42 36.87 18.93
N HIS A 62 1.72 37.84 19.80
CA HIS A 62 0.74 38.44 20.71
C HIS A 62 -0.21 39.41 19.99
N ASP A 63 0.14 39.86 18.78
CA ASP A 63 -0.75 40.64 17.94
C ASP A 63 -1.70 39.73 17.16
N ALA A 64 -3.00 39.86 17.45
CA ALA A 64 -4.02 39.01 16.84
C ALA A 64 -4.09 39.14 15.31
N ARG A 65 -3.77 40.30 14.73
CA ARG A 65 -3.81 40.49 13.26
C ARG A 65 -2.65 39.77 12.60
N ILE A 66 -1.46 39.85 13.19
CA ILE A 66 -0.27 39.16 12.68
C ILE A 66 -0.44 37.65 12.85
N ALA A 67 -0.86 37.20 14.04
CA ALA A 67 -1.08 35.79 14.33
C ALA A 67 -2.12 35.18 13.37
N GLN A 68 -3.26 35.85 13.18
CA GLN A 68 -4.30 35.39 12.26
C GLN A 68 -3.80 35.34 10.80
N SER A 69 -3.16 36.41 10.32
CA SER A 69 -2.64 36.46 8.95
C SER A 69 -1.59 35.37 8.70
N ALA A 70 -0.71 35.13 9.67
CA ALA A 70 0.31 34.10 9.59
C ALA A 70 -0.29 32.68 9.65
N SER A 71 -1.33 32.47 10.45
CA SER A 71 -2.04 31.19 10.51
C SER A 71 -2.77 30.90 9.20
N ASP A 72 -3.50 31.87 8.64
CA ASP A 72 -4.27 31.70 7.40
C ASP A 72 -3.36 31.47 6.19
N GLU A 73 -2.35 32.33 5.99
CA GLU A 73 -1.38 32.21 4.89
C GLU A 73 -0.51 30.96 5.05
N GLY A 74 -0.08 30.67 6.28
CA GLY A 74 0.71 29.49 6.62
C GLY A 74 -0.07 28.19 6.43
N ALA A 75 -1.35 28.16 6.78
CA ALA A 75 -2.22 27.00 6.57
C ALA A 75 -2.44 26.71 5.09
N HIS A 76 -2.62 27.75 4.27
CA HIS A 76 -2.70 27.59 2.82
C HIS A 76 -1.41 27.00 2.24
N TRP A 77 -0.25 27.52 2.66
CA TRP A 77 1.04 27.02 2.21
C TRP A 77 1.30 25.59 2.68
N LEU A 78 1.00 25.29 3.95
CA LEU A 78 1.10 23.95 4.54
C LEU A 78 0.25 22.95 3.75
N HIS A 79 -1.01 23.30 3.46
CA HIS A 79 -1.91 22.46 2.66
C HIS A 79 -1.29 22.13 1.32
N LYS A 80 -0.84 23.16 0.57
CA LYS A 80 -0.23 22.98 -0.76
C LYS A 80 1.00 22.07 -0.71
N SER A 81 1.92 22.32 0.22
CA SER A 81 3.15 21.53 0.38
C SER A 81 2.85 20.08 0.75
N LEU A 82 1.92 19.86 1.70
CA LEU A 82 1.55 18.51 2.11
C LEU A 82 0.83 17.75 0.99
N GLN A 83 -0.07 18.39 0.26
CA GLN A 83 -0.77 17.75 -0.85
C GLN A 83 0.21 17.29 -1.94
N GLU A 84 1.22 18.10 -2.28
CA GLU A 84 2.27 17.70 -3.21
C GLU A 84 3.08 16.50 -2.69
N MET A 85 3.47 16.52 -1.42
CA MET A 85 4.22 15.41 -0.81
C MET A 85 3.40 14.13 -0.75
N LEU A 86 2.11 14.22 -0.42
CA LEU A 86 1.19 13.09 -0.38
C LEU A 86 0.98 12.50 -1.79
N ASN A 87 0.83 13.34 -2.82
CA ASN A 87 0.70 12.88 -4.20
C ASN A 87 1.96 12.16 -4.73
N ARG A 88 3.14 12.48 -4.17
CA ARG A 88 4.42 11.82 -4.50
C ARG A 88 4.77 10.69 -3.52
N GLU A 89 3.83 10.29 -2.67
CA GLU A 89 4.01 9.23 -1.66
C GLU A 89 5.17 9.47 -0.67
N MET A 90 5.51 10.74 -0.43
CA MET A 90 6.60 11.13 0.47
C MET A 90 6.13 11.13 1.94
N TRP A 91 5.62 9.98 2.40
CA TRP A 91 4.89 9.82 3.65
C TRP A 91 5.64 10.38 4.85
N LEU A 92 6.93 10.01 5.00
CA LEU A 92 7.74 10.45 6.14
C LEU A 92 7.84 11.98 6.22
N LYS A 93 8.02 12.65 5.08
CA LYS A 93 8.12 14.12 5.04
C LYS A 93 6.79 14.77 5.35
N ALA A 94 5.71 14.29 4.73
CA ALA A 94 4.36 14.82 4.96
C ALA A 94 3.97 14.74 6.45
N VAL A 95 4.17 13.58 7.07
CA VAL A 95 3.86 13.37 8.50
C VAL A 95 4.77 14.21 9.40
N SER A 96 6.08 14.29 9.11
CA SER A 96 7.01 15.11 9.90
C SER A 96 6.61 16.58 9.90
N ILE A 97 6.25 17.14 8.73
CA ILE A 97 5.80 18.53 8.60
C ILE A 97 4.46 18.74 9.32
N TRP A 98 3.51 17.80 9.18
CA TRP A 98 2.23 17.86 9.89
C TRP A 98 2.41 17.91 11.42
N GLN A 99 3.34 17.11 11.95
CA GLN A 99 3.66 17.07 13.38
C GLN A 99 4.44 18.31 13.85
N GLN A 100 5.33 18.85 13.01
CA GLN A 100 6.17 19.99 13.35
C GLN A 100 5.41 21.31 13.48
N TYR A 101 4.32 21.50 12.71
CA TYR A 101 3.60 22.78 12.62
C TYR A 101 2.11 22.68 13.00
N PRO A 102 1.75 22.27 14.23
CA PRO A 102 0.35 22.16 14.65
C PRO A 102 -0.44 23.47 14.59
N GLN A 103 0.21 24.62 14.84
CA GLN A 103 -0.39 25.95 14.83
C GLN A 103 -0.76 26.47 13.43
N LEU A 104 -0.24 25.83 12.38
CA LEU A 104 -0.55 26.15 10.98
C LEU A 104 -1.56 25.17 10.38
N ARG A 105 -2.07 24.20 11.15
CA ARG A 105 -3.02 23.22 10.61
C ARG A 105 -4.33 23.92 10.27
N PRO A 106 -4.83 23.79 9.03
CA PRO A 106 -6.14 24.32 8.68
C PRO A 106 -7.25 23.71 9.54
N GLU A 107 -8.34 24.44 9.68
CA GLU A 107 -9.53 24.01 10.41
C GLU A 107 -10.03 22.63 9.92
N SER A 108 -10.60 21.82 10.83
CA SER A 108 -10.97 20.44 10.52
C SER A 108 -11.93 20.33 9.32
N LEU A 109 -12.97 21.17 9.30
CA LEU A 109 -14.00 21.14 8.26
C LEU A 109 -13.50 21.54 6.86
N SER A 110 -12.50 22.43 6.78
CA SER A 110 -11.93 22.91 5.51
C SER A 110 -10.77 22.07 5.00
N SER A 111 -10.30 21.09 5.79
CA SER A 111 -9.09 20.31 5.49
C SER A 111 -9.27 18.79 5.58
N GLN A 112 -10.50 18.32 5.45
CA GLN A 112 -10.84 16.90 5.64
C GLN A 112 -10.06 15.96 4.71
N ASP A 113 -9.94 16.29 3.43
CA ASP A 113 -9.20 15.47 2.46
C ASP A 113 -7.69 15.45 2.75
N LEU A 114 -7.13 16.59 3.17
CA LEU A 114 -5.73 16.69 3.59
C LEU A 114 -5.48 15.82 4.83
N ARG A 115 -6.32 15.94 5.85
CA ARG A 115 -6.23 15.15 7.09
C ARG A 115 -6.36 13.66 6.82
N LEU A 116 -7.27 13.27 5.92
CA LEU A 116 -7.41 11.88 5.50
C LEU A 116 -6.12 11.38 4.82
N GLY A 117 -5.52 12.17 3.93
CA GLY A 117 -4.24 11.84 3.30
C GLY A 117 -3.08 11.74 4.29
N VAL A 118 -3.03 12.63 5.29
CA VAL A 118 -2.04 12.55 6.38
C VAL A 118 -2.27 11.31 7.24
N ALA A 119 -3.51 10.97 7.59
CA ALA A 119 -3.83 9.76 8.35
C ALA A 119 -3.43 8.50 7.58
N HIS A 120 -3.68 8.48 6.27
CA HIS A 120 -3.21 7.40 5.39
C HIS A 120 -1.69 7.29 5.41
N ALA A 121 -0.97 8.41 5.27
CA ALA A 121 0.50 8.43 5.36
C ALA A 121 1.01 7.93 6.72
N MET A 122 0.34 8.30 7.83
CA MET A 122 0.65 7.78 9.16
C MET A 122 0.43 6.25 9.24
N ARG A 123 -0.64 5.72 8.64
CA ARG A 123 -0.88 4.27 8.54
C ARG A 123 0.23 3.56 7.76
N MET A 124 0.64 4.11 6.61
CA MET A 124 1.73 3.55 5.80
C MET A 124 3.08 3.55 6.54
N LEU A 125 3.30 4.49 7.47
CA LEU A 125 4.46 4.55 8.36
C LEU A 125 4.29 3.76 9.67
N MET A 126 3.20 3.00 9.82
CA MET A 126 2.87 2.24 11.04
C MET A 126 2.67 3.09 12.30
N LEU A 127 2.37 4.38 12.15
CA LEU A 127 2.03 5.30 13.24
C LEU A 127 0.55 5.17 13.62
N PHE A 128 0.13 3.94 13.96
CA PHE A 128 -1.29 3.58 14.04
C PHE A 128 -2.10 4.38 15.06
N ALA A 129 -1.54 4.69 16.24
CA ALA A 129 -2.27 5.44 17.26
C ALA A 129 -2.65 6.86 16.79
N ALA A 130 -1.71 7.57 16.17
CA ALA A 130 -1.95 8.92 15.65
C ALA A 130 -2.88 8.90 14.42
N ALA A 131 -2.76 7.88 13.57
CA ALA A 131 -3.66 7.69 12.44
C ALA A 131 -5.09 7.42 12.90
N GLU A 132 -5.28 6.55 13.90
CA GLU A 132 -6.59 6.20 14.44
C GLU A 132 -7.27 7.42 15.09
N GLU A 133 -6.54 8.19 15.89
CA GLU A 133 -7.04 9.44 16.50
C GLU A 133 -7.55 10.42 15.44
N LEU A 134 -6.75 10.67 14.39
CA LEU A 134 -7.10 11.59 13.32
C LEU A 134 -8.30 11.08 12.48
N LEU A 135 -8.40 9.78 12.24
CA LEU A 135 -9.53 9.20 11.50
C LEU A 135 -10.81 9.18 12.32
N ASP A 136 -10.74 8.95 13.64
CA ASP A 136 -11.90 9.02 14.52
C ASP A 136 -12.39 10.46 14.71
N GLU A 137 -11.50 11.46 14.72
CA GLU A 137 -11.87 12.88 14.59
C GLU A 137 -12.63 13.13 13.29
N LEU A 138 -12.06 12.73 12.14
CA LEU A 138 -12.70 12.91 10.85
C LEU A 138 -14.06 12.23 10.76
N TYR A 139 -14.20 11.03 11.33
CA TYR A 139 -15.47 10.31 11.37
C TYR A 139 -16.49 11.03 12.27
N ARG A 140 -16.09 11.53 13.45
CA ARG A 140 -16.98 12.28 14.35
C ARG A 140 -17.49 13.56 13.71
N ASP A 141 -16.63 14.30 13.03
CA ASP A 141 -16.98 15.58 12.38
C ASP A 141 -17.93 15.38 11.18
N ASN A 142 -17.86 14.23 10.51
CA ASN A 142 -18.61 13.95 9.28
C ASN A 142 -19.81 13.01 9.46
N GLY A 143 -19.85 12.25 10.56
CA GLY A 143 -20.86 11.24 10.83
C GLY A 143 -20.94 10.20 9.72
N SER A 144 -22.15 9.91 9.26
CA SER A 144 -22.45 8.91 8.22
C SER A 144 -22.40 9.43 6.79
N ASN A 145 -21.92 10.66 6.55
CA ASN A 145 -21.75 11.17 5.19
C ASN A 145 -20.63 10.41 4.43
N ILE A 146 -20.50 10.62 3.12
CA ILE A 146 -19.51 9.92 2.28
C ILE A 146 -18.07 10.06 2.81
N ARG A 147 -17.69 11.25 3.29
CA ARG A 147 -16.35 11.49 3.85
C ARG A 147 -16.12 10.77 5.18
N GLY A 148 -17.14 10.71 6.03
CA GLY A 148 -17.12 9.92 7.26
C GLY A 148 -17.00 8.43 6.95
N GLN A 149 -17.78 7.91 6.00
CA GLN A 149 -17.67 6.51 5.56
C GLN A 149 -16.27 6.21 4.98
N ARG A 150 -15.67 7.14 4.24
CA ARG A 150 -14.28 7.02 3.74
C ARG A 150 -13.26 6.98 4.88
N ALA A 151 -13.39 7.83 5.89
CA ALA A 151 -12.55 7.77 7.09
C ALA A 151 -12.68 6.43 7.82
N LYS A 152 -13.90 5.88 7.88
CA LYS A 152 -14.13 4.54 8.46
C LYS A 152 -13.52 3.41 7.63
N MET A 153 -13.52 3.54 6.30
CA MET A 153 -12.83 2.59 5.41
C MET A 153 -11.32 2.59 5.65
N GLU A 154 -10.69 3.76 5.82
CA GLU A 154 -9.27 3.83 6.20
C GLU A 154 -9.01 3.31 7.63
N LEU A 155 -9.94 3.50 8.58
CA LEU A 155 -9.86 2.84 9.90
C LEU A 155 -9.92 1.31 9.80
N ALA A 156 -10.76 0.77 8.92
CA ALA A 156 -10.83 -0.67 8.70
C ALA A 156 -9.48 -1.23 8.19
N LYS A 157 -8.85 -0.52 7.24
CA LYS A 157 -7.50 -0.87 6.75
C LYS A 157 -6.45 -0.76 7.86
N LEU A 158 -6.55 0.27 8.71
CA LEU A 158 -5.65 0.42 9.87
C LEU A 158 -5.74 -0.77 10.82
N TRP A 159 -6.96 -1.20 11.17
CA TRP A 159 -7.15 -2.38 12.03
C TRP A 159 -6.65 -3.67 11.39
N MET A 160 -6.73 -3.78 10.07
CA MET A 160 -6.13 -4.88 9.32
C MET A 160 -4.60 -4.86 9.40
N ASP A 161 -3.96 -3.72 9.13
CA ASP A 161 -2.50 -3.61 9.14
C ASP A 161 -1.92 -3.81 10.54
N ARG A 162 -2.61 -3.33 11.58
CA ARG A 162 -2.26 -3.52 12.99
C ARG A 162 -2.57 -4.94 13.49
N GLN A 163 -3.31 -5.73 12.73
CA GLN A 163 -3.77 -7.09 13.08
C GLN A 163 -4.61 -7.11 14.37
N ASP A 164 -5.57 -6.20 14.47
CA ASP A 164 -6.48 -6.11 15.61
C ASP A 164 -7.34 -7.37 15.71
N LYS A 165 -7.29 -8.05 16.87
CA LYS A 165 -8.09 -9.26 17.13
C LYS A 165 -9.60 -9.02 17.00
N ASP A 166 -10.05 -7.81 17.35
CA ASP A 166 -11.45 -7.39 17.30
C ASP A 166 -11.79 -6.58 16.03
N GLY A 167 -10.86 -6.48 15.07
CA GLY A 167 -11.04 -5.71 13.83
C GLY A 167 -12.27 -6.14 13.03
N VAL A 168 -12.49 -7.45 12.89
CA VAL A 168 -13.68 -8.01 12.22
C VAL A 168 -14.97 -7.55 12.91
N GLU A 169 -15.03 -7.66 14.24
CA GLU A 169 -16.23 -7.28 15.00
C GLU A 169 -16.50 -5.78 14.88
N LYS A 170 -15.47 -4.94 14.98
CA LYS A 170 -15.58 -3.48 14.80
C LYS A 170 -16.14 -3.11 13.43
N ILE A 171 -15.62 -3.71 12.36
CA ILE A 171 -16.06 -3.45 10.98
C ILE A 171 -17.50 -3.93 10.78
N MET A 172 -17.80 -5.19 11.14
CA MET A 172 -19.13 -5.77 10.94
C MET A 172 -20.21 -5.04 11.74
N ARG A 173 -19.92 -4.63 12.98
CA ARG A 173 -20.84 -3.82 13.80
C ARG A 173 -21.15 -2.47 13.13
N TRP A 174 -20.16 -1.85 12.50
CA TRP A 174 -20.37 -0.59 11.79
C TRP A 174 -21.17 -0.81 10.50
N LEU A 175 -20.85 -1.84 9.71
CA LEU A 175 -21.59 -2.19 8.49
C LEU A 175 -23.06 -2.49 8.77
N ASN A 176 -23.37 -3.19 9.87
CA ASN A 176 -24.76 -3.49 10.26
C ASN A 176 -25.55 -2.23 10.64
N ARG A 177 -24.89 -1.17 11.11
CA ARG A 177 -25.53 0.13 11.40
C ARG A 177 -25.62 1.03 10.17
N ASN A 178 -24.85 0.75 9.12
CA ASN A 178 -24.74 1.55 7.90
C ASN A 178 -24.95 0.66 6.68
N GLU A 179 -26.16 0.11 6.53
CA GLU A 179 -26.47 -0.91 5.53
C GLU A 179 -26.12 -0.47 4.10
N PHE A 180 -26.43 0.78 3.76
CA PHE A 180 -26.30 1.38 2.43
C PHE A 180 -24.98 2.11 2.17
N THR A 181 -23.93 1.83 2.94
CA THR A 181 -22.59 2.40 2.69
C THR A 181 -22.06 1.95 1.33
N ILE A 182 -21.59 2.91 0.53
CA ILE A 182 -20.97 2.63 -0.78
C ILE A 182 -19.65 1.87 -0.64
N TYR A 183 -19.02 1.92 0.53
CA TYR A 183 -17.74 1.26 0.83
C TYR A 183 -17.92 -0.15 1.42
N ARG A 184 -19.15 -0.69 1.42
CA ARG A 184 -19.44 -2.03 1.94
C ARG A 184 -18.57 -3.10 1.23
N PRO A 185 -18.46 -3.11 -0.11
CA PRO A 185 -17.58 -4.05 -0.81
C PRO A 185 -16.14 -4.01 -0.29
N GLU A 186 -15.50 -2.83 -0.27
CA GLU A 186 -14.11 -2.67 0.17
C GLU A 186 -13.90 -3.05 1.65
N MET A 187 -14.87 -2.73 2.51
CA MET A 187 -14.82 -3.13 3.92
C MET A 187 -14.92 -4.65 4.08
N LEU A 188 -15.75 -5.34 3.29
CA LEU A 188 -15.85 -6.80 3.33
C LEU A 188 -14.58 -7.47 2.82
N VAL A 189 -13.92 -6.91 1.80
CA VAL A 189 -12.59 -7.36 1.37
C VAL A 189 -11.56 -7.22 2.50
N THR A 190 -11.61 -6.10 3.23
CA THR A 190 -10.76 -5.89 4.40
C THR A 190 -11.03 -6.92 5.50
N VAL A 191 -12.30 -7.23 5.78
CA VAL A 191 -12.70 -8.28 6.73
C VAL A 191 -12.16 -9.65 6.30
N ALA A 192 -12.32 -10.02 5.03
CA ALA A 192 -11.80 -11.28 4.50
C ALA A 192 -10.29 -11.38 4.67
N ARG A 193 -9.54 -10.27 4.46
CA ARG A 193 -8.10 -10.22 4.70
C ARG A 193 -7.73 -10.42 6.17
N ILE A 194 -8.46 -9.79 7.10
CA ILE A 194 -8.22 -9.98 8.55
C ILE A 194 -8.47 -11.45 8.93
N GLN A 195 -9.59 -12.03 8.49
CA GLN A 195 -9.92 -13.44 8.73
C GLN A 195 -8.84 -14.37 8.16
N PHE A 196 -8.35 -14.09 6.96
CA PHE A 196 -7.25 -14.82 6.34
C PHE A 196 -5.97 -14.78 7.16
N ILE A 197 -5.54 -13.58 7.62
CA ILE A 197 -4.35 -13.40 8.48
C ILE A 197 -4.51 -14.20 9.79
N HIS A 198 -5.72 -14.24 10.34
CA HIS A 198 -6.05 -15.03 11.53
C HIS A 198 -6.31 -16.52 11.26
N LYS A 199 -5.96 -17.04 10.06
CA LYS A 199 -6.12 -18.44 9.66
C LYS A 199 -7.56 -18.95 9.64
N GLN A 200 -8.54 -18.05 9.57
CA GLN A 200 -9.96 -18.36 9.46
C GLN A 200 -10.36 -18.46 7.97
N HIS A 201 -9.71 -19.35 7.22
CA HIS A 201 -9.79 -19.38 5.76
C HIS A 201 -11.21 -19.61 5.22
N GLU A 202 -12.02 -20.46 5.86
CA GLU A 202 -13.42 -20.68 5.46
C GLU A 202 -14.30 -19.44 5.70
N ALA A 203 -14.11 -18.73 6.82
CA ALA A 203 -14.82 -17.48 7.07
C ALA A 203 -14.40 -16.39 6.08
N ALA A 204 -13.10 -16.31 5.77
CA ALA A 204 -12.56 -15.40 4.77
C ALA A 204 -13.18 -15.66 3.39
N ARG A 205 -13.30 -16.93 2.99
CA ARG A 205 -13.98 -17.35 1.76
C ARG A 205 -15.44 -16.92 1.75
N GLN A 206 -16.20 -17.24 2.80
CA GLN A 206 -17.61 -16.86 2.89
C GLN A 206 -17.79 -15.35 2.77
N THR A 207 -16.93 -14.56 3.42
CA THR A 207 -16.98 -13.10 3.33
C THR A 207 -16.68 -12.61 1.92
N ILE A 208 -15.58 -13.04 1.30
CA ILE A 208 -15.16 -12.53 -0.01
C ILE A 208 -16.08 -12.97 -1.15
N ASP A 209 -16.73 -14.12 -1.03
CA ASP A 209 -17.70 -14.61 -2.02
C ASP A 209 -19.01 -13.81 -2.03
N THR A 210 -19.29 -13.02 -0.99
CA THR A 210 -20.44 -12.07 -0.99
C THR A 210 -20.15 -10.77 -1.74
N VAL A 211 -18.89 -10.55 -2.14
CA VAL A 211 -18.45 -9.32 -2.81
C VAL A 211 -18.31 -9.57 -4.31
N ASN A 212 -18.93 -8.71 -5.11
CA ASN A 212 -18.71 -8.71 -6.55
C ASN A 212 -17.53 -7.80 -6.92
N ALA A 213 -16.65 -8.27 -7.80
CA ALA A 213 -15.52 -7.48 -8.31
C ALA A 213 -15.96 -6.19 -9.01
N GLY A 214 -17.16 -6.20 -9.62
CA GLY A 214 -17.75 -5.04 -10.27
C GLY A 214 -18.08 -3.89 -9.31
N ASP A 215 -18.37 -4.21 -8.05
CA ASP A 215 -18.75 -3.25 -7.01
C ASP A 215 -17.54 -2.64 -6.28
N ILE A 216 -16.33 -3.16 -6.56
CA ILE A 216 -15.07 -2.66 -6.01
C ILE A 216 -14.49 -1.59 -6.94
N ALA A 217 -14.00 -0.49 -6.35
CA ALA A 217 -13.27 0.56 -7.06
C ALA A 217 -12.11 -0.01 -7.89
N ALA A 218 -11.89 0.52 -9.10
CA ALA A 218 -10.95 -0.05 -10.08
C ALA A 218 -9.52 -0.19 -9.51
N GLU A 219 -9.07 0.81 -8.75
CA GLU A 219 -7.78 0.85 -8.06
C GLU A 219 -7.61 -0.22 -6.96
N SER A 220 -8.72 -0.77 -6.44
CA SER A 220 -8.71 -1.78 -5.37
C SER A 220 -8.91 -3.22 -5.88
N ARG A 221 -9.21 -3.39 -7.17
CA ARG A 221 -9.53 -4.72 -7.75
C ARG A 221 -8.35 -5.68 -7.71
N ALA A 222 -7.12 -5.19 -7.92
CA ALA A 222 -5.93 -6.02 -7.79
C ALA A 222 -5.85 -6.64 -6.38
N SER A 223 -6.02 -5.83 -5.33
CA SER A 223 -6.02 -6.34 -3.95
C SER A 223 -7.14 -7.36 -3.69
N TYR A 224 -8.36 -7.09 -4.19
CA TYR A 224 -9.47 -8.04 -4.09
C TYR A 224 -9.12 -9.41 -4.71
N TRP A 225 -8.64 -9.42 -5.96
CA TRP A 225 -8.32 -10.67 -6.66
C TRP A 225 -7.15 -11.42 -6.01
N GLN A 226 -6.12 -10.70 -5.56
CA GLN A 226 -5.02 -11.29 -4.80
C GLN A 226 -5.52 -11.98 -3.54
N ILE A 227 -6.34 -11.30 -2.72
CA ILE A 227 -6.88 -11.87 -1.48
C ILE A 227 -7.74 -13.10 -1.78
N LYS A 228 -8.58 -13.04 -2.82
CA LYS A 228 -9.42 -14.16 -3.24
C LYS A 228 -8.60 -15.38 -3.68
N ALA A 229 -7.51 -15.14 -4.41
CA ALA A 229 -6.61 -16.19 -4.86
C ALA A 229 -5.89 -16.85 -3.67
N GLU A 230 -5.32 -16.06 -2.75
CA GLU A 230 -4.61 -16.57 -1.56
C GLU A 230 -5.52 -17.38 -0.62
N ILE A 231 -6.77 -16.93 -0.42
CA ILE A 231 -7.79 -17.69 0.32
C ILE A 231 -8.06 -19.03 -0.36
N SER A 232 -8.24 -19.03 -1.68
CA SER A 232 -8.52 -20.24 -2.46
C SER A 232 -7.35 -21.23 -2.41
N GLU A 233 -6.10 -20.76 -2.54
CA GLU A 233 -4.90 -21.60 -2.39
C GLU A 233 -4.81 -22.23 -1.00
N SER A 234 -5.10 -21.47 0.06
CA SER A 234 -5.07 -21.98 1.43
C SER A 234 -6.12 -23.07 1.70
N LEU A 235 -7.23 -23.02 0.98
CA LEU A 235 -8.29 -24.04 1.00
C LEU A 235 -8.10 -25.14 -0.06
N LYS A 236 -6.99 -25.13 -0.81
CA LYS A 236 -6.69 -26.06 -1.92
C LYS A 236 -7.76 -26.06 -3.03
N LEU A 237 -8.41 -24.92 -3.24
CA LEU A 237 -9.37 -24.70 -4.32
C LEU A 237 -8.63 -24.19 -5.56
N TRP A 238 -7.81 -25.07 -6.15
CA TRP A 238 -6.78 -24.68 -7.12
C TRP A 238 -7.32 -24.03 -8.41
N HIS A 239 -8.42 -24.53 -8.97
CA HIS A 239 -9.04 -23.89 -10.13
C HIS A 239 -9.53 -22.46 -9.81
N GLY A 240 -10.15 -22.28 -8.63
CA GLY A 240 -10.60 -20.96 -8.18
C GLY A 240 -9.44 -19.99 -7.97
N ALA A 241 -8.33 -20.48 -7.39
CA ALA A 241 -7.09 -19.73 -7.26
C ALA A 241 -6.51 -19.32 -8.62
N ALA A 242 -6.46 -20.25 -9.59
CA ALA A 242 -5.97 -19.97 -10.94
C ALA A 242 -6.79 -18.91 -11.67
N THR A 243 -8.12 -18.96 -11.57
CA THR A 243 -8.97 -17.91 -12.15
C THR A 243 -8.71 -16.56 -11.48
N ALA A 244 -8.68 -16.50 -10.14
CA ALA A 244 -8.45 -15.26 -9.41
C ALA A 244 -7.05 -14.65 -9.69
N TRP A 245 -6.01 -15.47 -9.83
CA TRP A 245 -4.68 -14.99 -10.23
C TRP A 245 -4.63 -14.46 -11.68
N GLY A 246 -5.44 -15.04 -12.58
CA GLY A 246 -5.63 -14.51 -13.93
C GLY A 246 -6.23 -13.10 -13.89
N GLU A 247 -7.34 -12.93 -13.16
CA GLU A 247 -8.00 -11.63 -12.99
C GLU A 247 -7.12 -10.60 -12.26
N TYR A 248 -6.32 -11.05 -11.28
CA TYR A 248 -5.32 -10.22 -10.62
C TYR A 248 -4.31 -9.66 -11.63
N ARG A 249 -3.73 -10.53 -12.46
CA ARG A 249 -2.74 -10.12 -13.48
C ARG A 249 -3.31 -9.10 -14.45
N ASP A 250 -4.57 -9.23 -14.80
CA ASP A 250 -5.24 -8.37 -15.77
C ASP A 250 -5.75 -7.05 -15.13
N SER A 251 -5.59 -6.88 -13.81
CA SER A 251 -5.97 -5.67 -13.07
C SER A 251 -4.91 -4.56 -13.15
N SER A 252 -5.35 -3.31 -13.18
CA SER A 252 -4.47 -2.14 -13.16
C SER A 252 -3.63 -2.07 -11.86
N GLY A 253 -2.32 -1.88 -12.00
CA GLY A 253 -1.40 -1.77 -10.86
C GLY A 253 -0.99 -3.10 -10.23
N ALA A 254 -1.40 -4.23 -10.81
CA ALA A 254 -0.98 -5.55 -10.35
C ALA A 254 0.45 -5.90 -10.79
N ASP A 255 1.11 -6.74 -9.99
CA ASP A 255 2.35 -7.40 -10.41
C ASP A 255 2.02 -8.53 -11.38
N VAL A 256 2.13 -8.23 -12.68
CA VAL A 256 1.82 -9.14 -13.78
C VAL A 256 2.66 -10.43 -13.70
N VAL A 257 3.92 -10.31 -13.28
CA VAL A 257 4.86 -11.44 -13.21
C VAL A 257 4.47 -12.36 -12.06
N ALA A 258 4.23 -11.80 -10.88
CA ALA A 258 3.76 -12.58 -9.72
C ALA A 258 2.40 -13.25 -10.02
N GLY A 259 1.48 -12.52 -10.65
CA GLY A 259 0.18 -13.06 -11.08
C GLY A 259 0.33 -14.24 -12.03
N LEU A 260 1.16 -14.13 -13.07
CA LEU A 260 1.43 -15.21 -14.01
C LEU A 260 2.05 -16.43 -13.33
N LYS A 261 3.04 -16.22 -12.45
CA LYS A 261 3.71 -17.30 -11.70
C LYS A 261 2.73 -18.07 -10.81
N ASN A 262 1.91 -17.35 -10.05
CA ASN A 262 0.96 -17.97 -9.13
C ASN A 262 -0.22 -18.62 -9.86
N GLN A 263 -0.65 -18.05 -10.99
CA GLN A 263 -1.63 -18.69 -11.88
C GLN A 263 -1.11 -20.03 -12.41
N ALA A 264 0.12 -20.06 -12.93
CA ALA A 264 0.75 -21.28 -13.45
C ALA A 264 0.88 -22.35 -12.35
N ARG A 265 1.31 -21.95 -11.15
CA ARG A 265 1.38 -22.84 -9.98
C ARG A 265 0.01 -23.38 -9.59
N SER A 266 -1.02 -22.53 -9.55
CA SER A 266 -2.38 -22.97 -9.20
C SER A 266 -2.93 -23.97 -10.21
N GLN A 267 -2.68 -23.77 -11.53
CA GLN A 267 -3.05 -24.75 -12.55
C GLN A 267 -2.26 -26.06 -12.40
N PHE A 268 -0.98 -25.97 -12.06
CA PHE A 268 -0.14 -27.15 -11.80
C PHE A 268 -0.67 -27.99 -10.63
N GLU A 269 -1.01 -27.35 -9.51
CA GLU A 269 -1.60 -28.01 -8.33
C GLU A 269 -3.02 -28.55 -8.59
N ALA A 270 -3.73 -27.96 -9.58
CA ALA A 270 -5.01 -28.47 -10.07
C ALA A 270 -4.86 -29.66 -11.04
N GLU A 271 -3.64 -30.13 -11.30
CA GLU A 271 -3.31 -31.18 -12.29
C GLU A 271 -3.60 -30.78 -13.76
N GLU A 272 -3.84 -29.50 -14.02
CA GLU A 272 -4.05 -28.94 -15.37
C GLU A 272 -2.70 -28.65 -16.06
N PHE A 273 -1.88 -29.69 -16.22
CA PHE A 273 -0.49 -29.59 -16.66
C PHE A 273 -0.33 -28.93 -18.04
N ALA A 274 -1.32 -29.11 -18.93
CA ALA A 274 -1.29 -28.48 -20.26
C ALA A 274 -1.45 -26.96 -20.19
N GLU A 275 -2.37 -26.46 -19.35
CA GLU A 275 -2.58 -25.01 -19.17
C GLU A 275 -1.45 -24.39 -18.34
N ALA A 276 -0.98 -25.09 -17.29
CA ALA A 276 0.20 -24.68 -16.53
C ALA A 276 1.44 -24.51 -17.43
N ARG A 277 1.66 -25.46 -18.35
CA ARG A 277 2.77 -25.40 -19.32
C ARG A 277 2.71 -24.16 -20.22
N LYS A 278 1.52 -23.79 -20.71
CA LYS A 278 1.34 -22.60 -21.55
C LYS A 278 1.72 -21.34 -20.77
N LEU A 279 1.28 -21.24 -19.51
CA LEU A 279 1.59 -20.11 -18.65
C LEU A 279 3.07 -20.05 -18.29
N TYR A 280 3.70 -21.18 -17.95
CA TYR A 280 5.15 -21.23 -17.70
C TYR A 280 5.97 -20.85 -18.93
N SER A 281 5.55 -21.27 -20.12
CA SER A 281 6.21 -20.91 -21.38
C SER A 281 6.16 -19.41 -21.68
N ALA A 282 5.13 -18.71 -21.19
CA ALA A 282 4.96 -17.28 -21.38
C ALA A 282 5.87 -16.43 -20.45
N MET A 283 6.54 -17.03 -19.47
CA MET A 283 7.43 -16.32 -18.55
C MET A 283 8.76 -15.95 -19.23
N GLY A 284 9.19 -14.70 -19.06
CA GLY A 284 10.47 -14.18 -19.56
C GLY A 284 11.67 -14.87 -18.92
N GLU A 285 12.82 -14.89 -19.59
CA GLU A 285 14.00 -15.64 -19.14
C GLU A 285 14.54 -15.20 -17.78
N THR A 286 14.44 -13.91 -17.45
CA THR A 286 14.91 -13.34 -16.18
C THR A 286 14.11 -13.83 -14.97
N GLU A 287 12.87 -14.29 -15.19
CA GLU A 287 11.94 -14.71 -14.14
C GLU A 287 11.95 -16.23 -13.90
N ARG A 288 12.76 -16.98 -14.67
CA ARG A 288 12.84 -18.44 -14.61
C ARG A 288 13.83 -18.88 -13.53
N ASP A 289 13.28 -19.17 -12.36
CA ASP A 289 14.02 -19.72 -11.23
C ASP A 289 14.02 -21.27 -11.23
N ALA A 290 14.70 -21.87 -10.26
CA ALA A 290 14.74 -23.33 -10.09
C ALA A 290 13.34 -23.96 -9.94
N SER A 291 12.38 -23.22 -9.35
CA SER A 291 10.99 -23.65 -9.24
C SER A 291 10.34 -23.75 -10.61
N TRP A 292 10.53 -22.73 -11.45
CA TRP A 292 10.06 -22.74 -12.84
C TRP A 292 10.61 -23.95 -13.60
N PHE A 293 11.92 -24.22 -13.53
CA PHE A 293 12.53 -25.35 -14.23
C PHE A 293 11.93 -26.68 -13.79
N TYR A 294 11.68 -26.85 -12.49
CA TYR A 294 11.06 -28.06 -11.95
C TYR A 294 9.62 -28.25 -12.43
N HIS A 295 8.76 -27.25 -12.23
CA HIS A 295 7.35 -27.36 -12.58
C HIS A 295 7.13 -27.47 -14.09
N MET A 296 7.91 -26.73 -14.90
CA MET A 296 7.88 -26.86 -16.36
C MET A 296 8.27 -28.27 -16.80
N ALA A 297 9.32 -28.86 -16.21
CA ALA A 297 9.74 -30.21 -16.55
C ALA A 297 8.65 -31.25 -16.24
N LEU A 298 7.99 -31.12 -15.07
CA LEU A 298 6.88 -32.01 -14.72
C LEU A 298 5.69 -31.83 -15.66
N CYS A 299 5.37 -30.61 -16.08
CA CYS A 299 4.35 -30.38 -17.09
C CYS A 299 4.71 -31.04 -18.43
N GLU A 300 5.98 -30.91 -18.88
CA GLU A 300 6.48 -31.56 -20.10
C GLU A 300 6.33 -33.09 -20.00
N LEU A 301 6.74 -33.70 -18.89
CA LEU A 301 6.57 -35.14 -18.64
C LEU A 301 5.10 -35.59 -18.69
N LYS A 302 4.20 -34.84 -18.03
CA LYS A 302 2.76 -35.17 -17.94
C LYS A 302 1.99 -34.89 -19.23
N THR A 303 2.51 -34.02 -20.10
CA THR A 303 1.92 -33.70 -21.41
C THR A 303 2.49 -34.52 -22.56
N GLY A 304 3.41 -35.46 -22.28
CA GLY A 304 3.96 -36.40 -23.27
C GLY A 304 5.31 -35.99 -23.88
N GLU A 305 5.87 -34.84 -23.51
CA GLU A 305 7.21 -34.37 -23.94
C GLU A 305 8.30 -34.94 -23.04
N ILE A 306 8.36 -36.28 -22.97
CA ILE A 306 9.16 -37.00 -21.99
C ILE A 306 10.65 -36.63 -22.10
N ALA A 307 11.19 -36.54 -23.31
CA ALA A 307 12.60 -36.22 -23.53
C ALA A 307 12.99 -34.83 -23.01
N GLN A 308 12.17 -33.81 -23.27
CA GLN A 308 12.42 -32.44 -22.84
C GLN A 308 12.34 -32.32 -21.31
N GLY A 309 11.29 -32.92 -20.72
CA GLY A 309 11.11 -32.92 -19.28
C GLY A 309 12.26 -33.63 -18.55
N THR A 310 12.68 -34.80 -19.04
CA THR A 310 13.82 -35.54 -18.45
C THR A 310 15.13 -34.76 -18.56
N GLU A 311 15.43 -34.16 -19.72
CA GLU A 311 16.64 -33.34 -19.88
C GLU A 311 16.65 -32.15 -18.91
N ARG A 312 15.50 -31.48 -18.77
CA ARG A 312 15.35 -30.34 -17.85
C ARG A 312 15.55 -30.75 -16.38
N LEU A 313 14.96 -31.87 -15.96
CA LEU A 313 15.18 -32.41 -14.62
C LEU A 313 16.63 -32.83 -14.38
N GLN A 314 17.30 -33.42 -15.37
CA GLN A 314 18.72 -33.81 -15.25
C GLN A 314 19.61 -32.58 -15.04
N LYS A 315 19.41 -31.52 -15.83
CA LYS A 315 20.13 -30.24 -15.64
C LYS A 315 19.90 -29.70 -14.23
N LEU A 316 18.65 -29.65 -13.78
CA LEU A 316 18.28 -29.14 -12.46
C LEU A 316 18.85 -29.98 -11.31
N ALA A 317 18.91 -31.30 -11.47
CA ALA A 317 19.49 -32.23 -10.48
C ALA A 317 21.00 -32.04 -10.29
N THR A 318 21.70 -31.50 -11.30
CA THR A 318 23.15 -31.22 -11.25
C THR A 318 23.50 -29.80 -10.79
N GLN A 319 22.52 -28.88 -10.76
CA GLN A 319 22.73 -27.52 -10.24
C GLN A 319 22.90 -27.52 -8.73
N SER A 320 23.99 -26.90 -8.24
CA SER A 320 24.30 -26.79 -6.81
C SER A 320 23.52 -25.67 -6.10
N ASP A 321 23.06 -24.67 -6.85
CA ASP A 321 22.30 -23.49 -6.41
C ASP A 321 20.78 -23.69 -6.46
N ALA A 322 20.29 -24.81 -7.02
CA ALA A 322 18.86 -25.11 -7.14
C ALA A 322 18.16 -25.56 -5.83
N GLY A 323 18.91 -25.65 -4.73
CA GLY A 323 18.36 -25.92 -3.39
C GLY A 323 17.48 -27.17 -3.32
N THR A 324 16.28 -27.04 -2.75
CA THR A 324 15.31 -28.13 -2.60
C THR A 324 14.82 -28.70 -3.95
N TYR A 325 14.80 -27.89 -5.01
CA TYR A 325 14.34 -28.33 -6.33
C TYR A 325 15.33 -29.29 -7.01
N SER A 326 16.63 -29.24 -6.68
CA SER A 326 17.59 -30.25 -7.12
C SER A 326 17.25 -31.64 -6.55
N SER A 327 16.90 -31.70 -5.27
CA SER A 327 16.47 -32.95 -4.61
C SER A 327 15.15 -33.46 -5.18
N LEU A 328 14.17 -32.58 -5.40
CA LEU A 328 12.90 -32.93 -6.01
C LEU A 328 13.07 -33.44 -7.46
N ALA A 329 14.00 -32.85 -8.23
CA ALA A 329 14.31 -33.32 -9.57
C ALA A 329 14.92 -34.72 -9.58
N LYS A 330 15.84 -35.01 -8.66
CA LYS A 330 16.41 -36.36 -8.48
C LYS A 330 15.34 -37.39 -8.13
N LEU A 331 14.42 -37.04 -7.25
CA LEU A 331 13.30 -37.91 -6.87
C LEU A 331 12.37 -38.17 -8.07
N ALA A 332 11.99 -37.14 -8.82
CA ALA A 332 11.17 -37.30 -10.01
C ALA A 332 11.84 -38.16 -11.10
N LEU A 333 13.17 -38.02 -11.29
CA LEU A 333 13.94 -38.87 -12.21
C LEU A 333 14.00 -40.33 -11.74
N ALA A 334 14.17 -40.56 -10.42
CA ALA A 334 14.17 -41.91 -9.85
C ALA A 334 12.80 -42.58 -10.01
N ASP A 335 11.70 -41.85 -9.76
CA ASP A 335 10.33 -42.36 -9.97
C ASP A 335 10.08 -42.70 -11.44
N GLN A 336 10.58 -41.88 -12.37
CA GLN A 336 10.50 -42.16 -13.80
C GLN A 336 11.24 -43.45 -14.15
N GLN A 337 12.47 -43.63 -13.66
CA GLN A 337 13.24 -44.87 -13.87
C GLN A 337 12.57 -46.09 -13.26
N ALA A 338 12.00 -45.97 -12.06
CA ALA A 338 11.26 -47.04 -11.42
C ALA A 338 10.03 -47.45 -12.24
N ASN A 339 9.28 -46.48 -12.78
CA ASN A 339 8.12 -46.77 -13.62
C ASN A 339 8.50 -47.48 -14.93
N THR A 340 9.62 -47.11 -15.56
CA THR A 340 10.13 -47.82 -16.74
C THR A 340 10.46 -49.27 -16.40
N LEU A 341 11.19 -49.49 -15.29
CA LEU A 341 11.58 -50.83 -14.84
C LEU A 341 10.40 -51.70 -14.38
N LEU A 342 9.32 -51.08 -13.88
CA LEU A 342 8.10 -51.78 -13.44
C LEU A 342 7.10 -52.04 -14.59
N GLY A 343 7.11 -51.20 -15.63
CA GLY A 343 6.35 -51.39 -16.86
C GLY A 343 6.98 -52.43 -17.79
N GLU A 344 8.28 -52.64 -17.70
CA GLU A 344 9.01 -53.79 -18.27
C GLU A 344 8.90 -55.01 -17.34
N LYS A 345 7.70 -55.60 -17.21
CA LYS A 345 7.59 -56.99 -16.74
C LYS A 345 7.73 -57.93 -17.96
N PRO A 346 8.54 -59.00 -17.87
CA PRO A 346 8.80 -59.93 -18.98
C PRO A 346 7.55 -60.67 -19.47
#